data_AF-A0A5N5JLM3-F1
#
_entry.id   AF-A0A5N5JLM3-F1
#
_cell.length_a   1.000
_cell.length_b   1.000
_cell.length_c   1.000
_cell.angle_alpha   90.00
_cell.angle_beta   90.00
_cell.angle_gamma   90.00
#
_symmetry.space_group_name_H-M   'P 1'
#
loop_
_entity.id
_entity.type
_entity.pdbx_description
1 polymer ?
#
loop_
_entity_poly.entity_id
_entity_poly.type
_entity_poly.pdbx_seq_one_letter_code
_entity_poly.pdbx_strand_id
1 'polypeptide(L)'
;MLFSSSAYLLLTRRRKGGEDIKEYLLQKLGREIIHQENIDPIERGRLWEAEDVYLVLTNPQNGSLNPAFSTWSKKDNSVLSWLYASITEKLVSTVLNLETSKQVWDALQARFSSTSRSRVAFLKRQLQTISQGNRNCLSYIEEAKLFSDQLSAAGKPVDEQDLISYLLSGLKPQFMPFITAFTFATRETELSLDDF
;
A
#
# COMPACT_ATOMS: atom_id res chain seq x y z
N MET A 1 -47.57 26.59 -30.83
CA MET A 1 -47.05 25.24 -30.52
C MET A 1 -45.54 25.38 -30.29
N LEU A 2 -45.07 25.73 -29.10
CA LEU A 2 -44.86 24.87 -27.92
C LEU A 2 -44.01 23.62 -28.20
N PHE A 3 -42.69 23.78 -28.10
CA PHE A 3 -41.81 22.99 -27.21
C PHE A 3 -40.68 23.95 -26.78
N SER A 4 -40.95 24.77 -25.76
CA SER A 4 -40.50 24.59 -24.38
C SER A 4 -39.07 25.08 -24.14
N SER A 5 -39.01 26.33 -23.65
CA SER A 5 -37.87 27.06 -23.10
C SER A 5 -37.16 26.34 -21.91
N SER A 6 -37.68 25.17 -21.49
CA SER A 6 -37.11 24.37 -20.40
C SER A 6 -35.84 23.60 -20.77
N ALA A 7 -35.64 23.27 -22.06
CA ALA A 7 -34.44 22.52 -22.49
C ALA A 7 -33.16 23.38 -22.51
N TYR A 8 -33.28 24.69 -22.79
CA TYR A 8 -32.14 25.61 -22.78
C TYR A 8 -31.70 25.98 -21.35
N LEU A 9 -32.64 26.01 -20.39
CA LEU A 9 -32.32 26.29 -18.98
C LEU A 9 -31.69 25.10 -18.23
N LEU A 10 -31.90 23.86 -18.71
CA LEU A 10 -31.24 22.69 -18.14
C LEU A 10 -29.78 22.52 -18.60
N LEU A 11 -29.42 23.05 -19.77
CA LEU A 11 -28.02 23.09 -20.23
C LEU A 11 -27.20 24.19 -19.53
N THR A 12 -27.82 25.30 -19.14
CA THR A 12 -27.13 26.35 -18.37
C THR A 12 -27.06 26.02 -16.88
N ARG A 13 -28.00 25.26 -16.31
CA ARG A 13 -27.93 24.80 -14.91
C ARG A 13 -26.91 23.68 -14.68
N ARG A 14 -26.56 22.89 -15.70
CA ARG A 14 -25.52 21.85 -15.62
C ARG A 14 -24.09 22.40 -15.76
N ARG A 15 -23.92 23.67 -16.15
CA ARG A 15 -22.61 24.33 -16.26
C ARG A 15 -22.06 24.78 -14.90
N LYS A 16 -22.94 25.22 -13.98
CA LYS A 16 -22.57 25.60 -12.61
C LYS A 16 -22.05 24.44 -11.77
N GLY A 17 -22.69 23.27 -11.85
CA GLY A 17 -22.18 22.09 -11.13
C GLY A 17 -20.80 21.63 -11.60
N GLY A 18 -20.46 21.84 -12.88
CA GLY A 18 -19.13 21.54 -13.40
C GLY A 18 -18.08 22.57 -12.99
N GLU A 19 -18.44 23.83 -12.82
CA GLU A 19 -17.57 24.89 -12.30
C GLU A 19 -17.37 24.74 -10.78
N ASP A 20 -18.44 24.47 -10.01
CA ASP A 20 -18.35 24.22 -8.57
C ASP A 20 -17.51 22.97 -8.26
N ILE A 21 -17.65 21.91 -9.08
CA ILE A 21 -16.81 20.70 -8.97
C ILE A 21 -15.37 21.04 -9.37
N LYS A 22 -15.15 21.76 -10.47
CA LYS A 22 -13.80 22.20 -10.84
C LYS A 22 -13.17 23.05 -9.75
N GLU A 23 -13.89 23.98 -9.19
CA GLU A 23 -13.42 24.89 -8.14
C GLU A 23 -13.13 24.13 -6.84
N TYR A 24 -13.99 23.21 -6.45
CA TYR A 24 -13.73 22.29 -5.35
C TYR A 24 -12.49 21.43 -5.59
N LEU A 25 -12.33 20.88 -6.79
CA LEU A 25 -11.17 20.08 -7.15
C LEU A 25 -9.89 20.91 -7.19
N LEU A 26 -9.93 22.12 -7.75
CA LEU A 26 -8.80 23.05 -7.78
C LEU A 26 -8.39 23.44 -6.36
N GLN A 27 -9.35 23.78 -5.48
CA GLN A 27 -9.09 24.06 -4.07
C GLN A 27 -8.53 22.84 -3.33
N LYS A 28 -9.07 21.65 -3.59
CA LYS A 28 -8.58 20.40 -2.99
C LYS A 28 -7.15 20.06 -3.45
N LEU A 29 -6.85 20.26 -4.74
CA LEU A 29 -5.54 20.00 -5.33
C LEU A 29 -4.50 21.04 -4.88
N GLY A 30 -4.89 22.31 -4.77
CA GLY A 30 -4.08 23.36 -4.16
C GLY A 30 -3.69 23.01 -2.72
N ARG A 31 -4.67 22.60 -1.90
CA ARG A 31 -4.42 22.12 -0.52
C ARG A 31 -3.49 20.91 -0.47
N GLU A 32 -3.59 20.00 -1.44
CA GLU A 32 -2.79 18.79 -1.49
C GLU A 32 -1.33 19.02 -1.91
N ILE A 33 -1.10 19.96 -2.84
CA ILE A 33 0.25 20.41 -3.23
C ILE A 33 0.95 21.09 -2.04
N ILE A 34 0.20 21.85 -1.23
CA ILE A 34 0.69 22.54 -0.03
C ILE A 34 1.18 21.55 1.06
N HIS A 35 0.55 20.38 1.18
CA HIS A 35 0.98 19.33 2.13
C HIS A 35 2.35 18.73 1.82
N GLN A 36 2.94 19.00 0.65
CA GLN A 36 4.28 18.52 0.29
C GLN A 36 5.41 19.45 0.74
N GLU A 37 5.14 20.61 1.32
CA GLU A 37 6.17 21.54 1.81
C GLU A 37 6.10 21.79 3.33
N ASN A 38 7.27 21.85 3.96
CA ASN A 38 7.53 21.83 5.40
C ASN A 38 7.19 23.16 6.13
N ILE A 39 5.93 23.61 6.09
CA ILE A 39 5.42 24.78 6.84
C ILE A 39 4.17 24.37 7.62
N ASP A 40 3.96 24.97 8.79
CA ASP A 40 2.89 24.63 9.73
C ASP A 40 1.48 24.71 9.09
N PRO A 41 0.67 23.61 9.13
CA PRO A 41 -0.59 23.50 8.41
C PRO A 41 -1.67 24.53 8.81
N ILE A 42 -1.64 25.03 10.04
CA ILE A 42 -2.68 25.89 10.63
C ILE A 42 -2.52 27.35 10.16
N GLU A 43 -1.29 27.85 10.05
CA GLU A 43 -1.03 29.21 9.54
C GLU A 43 -1.21 29.27 8.02
N ARG A 44 -0.89 28.18 7.33
CA ARG A 44 -0.84 28.13 5.86
C ARG A 44 -2.21 27.99 5.19
N GLY A 45 -3.16 27.30 5.83
CA GLY A 45 -4.54 27.18 5.35
C GLY A 45 -5.36 28.47 5.44
N ARG A 46 -4.80 29.52 6.07
CA ARG A 46 -5.44 30.82 6.28
C ARG A 46 -5.01 31.89 5.27
N LEU A 47 -4.03 31.58 4.43
CA LEU A 47 -3.33 32.56 3.58
C LEU A 47 -3.85 32.61 2.13
N TRP A 48 -4.71 31.67 1.71
CA TRP A 48 -5.03 31.48 0.29
C TRP A 48 -6.54 31.47 0.08
N GLU A 49 -7.04 32.50 -0.61
CA GLU A 49 -8.39 32.56 -1.15
C GLU A 49 -8.46 31.75 -2.46
N ALA A 50 -9.67 31.50 -2.99
CA ALA A 50 -9.86 30.75 -4.25
C ALA A 50 -9.06 31.35 -5.44
N GLU A 51 -8.80 32.66 -5.39
CA GLU A 51 -7.98 33.40 -6.36
C GLU A 51 -6.49 33.01 -6.29
N ASP A 52 -5.94 32.74 -5.11
CA ASP A 52 -4.53 32.34 -4.94
C ASP A 52 -4.27 30.93 -5.49
N VAL A 53 -5.26 30.05 -5.36
CA VAL A 53 -5.24 28.70 -5.97
C VAL A 53 -5.33 28.79 -7.50
N TYR A 54 -6.15 29.71 -8.02
CA TYR A 54 -6.26 29.97 -9.45
C TYR A 54 -4.94 30.47 -10.04
N LEU A 55 -4.20 31.34 -9.33
CA LEU A 55 -2.89 31.87 -9.74
C LEU A 55 -1.77 30.83 -9.74
N VAL A 56 -1.89 29.76 -8.94
CA VAL A 56 -0.94 28.62 -8.99
C VAL A 56 -1.28 27.66 -10.12
N LEU A 57 -2.56 27.50 -10.44
CA LEU A 57 -3.03 26.54 -11.45
C LEU A 57 -3.16 27.16 -12.85
N THR A 58 -3.12 28.49 -12.95
CA THR A 58 -3.16 29.24 -14.21
C THR A 58 -2.09 30.32 -14.21
N ASN A 59 -1.52 30.61 -15.38
CA ASN A 59 -0.56 31.69 -15.53
C ASN A 59 -1.29 33.05 -15.44
N PRO A 60 -0.91 33.94 -14.50
CA PRO A 60 -1.62 35.20 -14.22
C PRO A 60 -1.75 36.13 -15.42
N GLN A 61 -0.86 35.99 -16.42
CA GLN A 61 -0.75 36.90 -17.56
C GLN A 61 -1.76 36.58 -18.68
N ASN A 62 -2.26 35.34 -18.77
CA ASN A 62 -3.04 34.88 -19.92
C ASN A 62 -4.13 33.85 -19.58
N GLY A 63 -4.33 33.51 -18.30
CA GLY A 63 -5.33 32.53 -17.87
C GLY A 63 -5.08 31.11 -18.39
N SER A 64 -3.91 30.87 -19.00
CA SER A 64 -3.55 29.56 -19.52
C SER A 64 -3.17 28.63 -18.37
N LEU A 65 -3.50 27.34 -18.45
CA LEU A 65 -3.17 26.37 -17.41
C LEU A 65 -1.66 26.35 -17.15
N ASN A 66 -1.26 26.31 -15.88
CA ASN A 66 0.14 26.24 -15.49
C ASN A 66 0.80 25.01 -16.14
N PRO A 67 1.90 25.17 -16.89
CA PRO A 67 2.61 24.04 -17.50
C PRO A 67 3.13 23.03 -16.45
N ALA A 68 3.41 23.46 -15.22
CA ALA A 68 3.78 22.58 -14.12
C ALA A 68 2.62 21.66 -13.70
N PHE A 69 1.39 22.20 -13.61
CA PHE A 69 0.19 21.41 -13.32
C PHE A 69 -0.09 20.40 -14.44
N SER A 70 0.04 20.82 -15.70
CA SER A 70 -0.12 19.93 -16.86
C SER A 70 0.89 18.78 -16.83
N THR A 71 2.13 19.06 -16.41
CA THR A 71 3.18 18.04 -16.25
C THR A 71 2.88 17.09 -15.10
N TRP A 72 2.45 17.62 -13.95
CA TRP A 72 2.04 16.81 -12.80
C TRP A 72 0.88 15.89 -13.15
N SER A 73 -0.18 16.41 -13.78
CA SER A 73 -1.37 15.64 -14.14
C SER A 73 -1.04 14.50 -15.11
N LYS A 74 -0.13 14.71 -16.07
CA LYS A 74 0.35 13.64 -16.95
C LYS A 74 1.04 12.53 -16.17
N LYS A 75 1.91 12.88 -15.22
CA LYS A 75 2.62 11.92 -14.37
C LYS A 75 1.64 11.16 -13.46
N ASP A 76 0.73 11.86 -12.82
CA ASP A 76 -0.28 11.26 -11.94
C ASP A 76 -1.17 10.25 -12.71
N ASN A 77 -1.62 10.62 -13.91
CA ASN A 77 -2.38 9.73 -14.79
C ASN A 77 -1.59 8.49 -15.22
N SER A 78 -0.27 8.61 -15.47
CA SER A 78 0.58 7.45 -15.76
C SER A 78 0.64 6.49 -14.57
N VAL A 79 0.84 7.02 -13.35
CA VAL A 79 0.87 6.20 -12.13
C VAL A 79 -0.51 5.57 -11.87
N LEU A 80 -1.59 6.31 -12.06
CA LEU A 80 -2.96 5.77 -11.98
C LEU A 80 -3.18 4.60 -12.94
N SER A 81 -2.73 4.74 -14.20
CA SER A 81 -2.84 3.66 -15.18
C SER A 81 -2.08 2.41 -14.75
N TRP A 82 -0.87 2.57 -14.21
CA TRP A 82 -0.11 1.44 -13.66
C TRP A 82 -0.77 0.80 -12.44
N LEU A 83 -1.31 1.62 -11.53
CA LEU A 83 -2.06 1.12 -10.37
C LEU A 83 -3.29 0.33 -10.82
N TYR A 84 -4.09 0.86 -11.75
CA TYR A 84 -5.25 0.16 -12.29
C TYR A 84 -4.89 -1.12 -13.05
N ALA A 85 -3.73 -1.17 -13.72
CA ALA A 85 -3.23 -2.39 -14.36
C ALA A 85 -2.77 -3.44 -13.35
N SER A 86 -2.36 -3.03 -12.14
CA SER A 86 -1.83 -3.92 -11.09
C SER A 86 -2.89 -4.49 -10.15
N ILE A 87 -4.08 -3.89 -10.09
CA ILE A 87 -5.15 -4.35 -9.20
C ILE A 87 -6.00 -5.44 -9.84
N THR A 88 -6.50 -6.36 -9.01
CA THR A 88 -7.46 -7.38 -9.43
C THR A 88 -8.88 -6.83 -9.39
N GLU A 89 -9.81 -7.45 -10.15
CA GLU A 89 -11.22 -7.03 -10.23
C GLU A 89 -11.90 -6.87 -8.85
N LYS A 90 -11.49 -7.69 -7.88
CA LYS A 90 -11.97 -7.65 -6.49
C LYS A 90 -11.67 -6.34 -5.75
N LEU A 91 -10.69 -5.57 -6.22
CA LEU A 91 -10.24 -4.31 -5.61
C LEU A 91 -10.77 -3.07 -6.34
N VAL A 92 -11.38 -3.24 -7.51
CA VAL A 92 -11.88 -2.14 -8.34
C VAL A 92 -12.92 -1.30 -7.60
N SER A 93 -13.78 -1.93 -6.79
CA SER A 93 -14.78 -1.23 -5.96
C SER A 93 -14.15 -0.31 -4.89
N THR A 94 -12.91 -0.57 -4.48
CA THR A 94 -12.20 0.24 -3.47
C THR A 94 -11.64 1.53 -4.08
N VAL A 95 -11.42 1.56 -5.39
CA VAL A 95 -10.71 2.64 -6.08
C VAL A 95 -11.57 3.41 -7.09
N LEU A 96 -12.80 2.94 -7.34
CA LEU A 96 -13.70 3.39 -8.43
C LEU A 96 -14.03 4.89 -8.42
N ASN A 97 -13.96 5.55 -7.27
CA ASN A 97 -14.31 6.97 -7.10
C ASN A 97 -13.11 7.86 -6.75
N LEU A 98 -11.88 7.40 -6.99
CA LEU A 98 -10.65 8.11 -6.63
C LEU A 98 -10.01 8.71 -7.87
N GLU A 99 -9.64 9.98 -7.77
CA GLU A 99 -9.28 10.80 -8.94
C GLU A 99 -7.77 11.00 -9.11
N THR A 100 -6.99 10.65 -8.09
CA THR A 100 -5.52 10.85 -8.08
C THR A 100 -4.81 9.58 -7.67
N SER A 101 -3.58 9.38 -8.16
CA SER A 101 -2.78 8.20 -7.83
C SER A 101 -2.53 8.06 -6.33
N LYS A 102 -2.37 9.19 -5.63
CA LYS A 102 -2.21 9.25 -4.17
C LYS A 102 -3.43 8.69 -3.45
N GLN A 103 -4.64 9.14 -3.81
CA GLN A 103 -5.87 8.63 -3.19
C GLN A 103 -6.03 7.12 -3.36
N VAL A 104 -5.78 6.63 -4.59
CA VAL A 104 -5.79 5.20 -4.90
C VAL A 104 -4.79 4.45 -4.03
N TRP A 105 -3.56 4.95 -3.94
CA TRP A 105 -2.51 4.36 -3.10
C TRP A 105 -2.90 4.33 -1.63
N ASP A 106 -3.40 5.43 -1.08
CA ASP A 106 -3.80 5.53 0.34
C ASP A 106 -4.95 4.57 0.68
N ALA A 107 -5.92 4.42 -0.22
CA ALA A 107 -7.03 3.47 -0.05
C ALA A 107 -6.54 2.01 -0.06
N LEU A 108 -5.65 1.67 -1.00
CA LEU A 108 -5.02 0.34 -1.05
C LEU A 108 -4.19 0.09 0.22
N GLN A 109 -3.38 1.06 0.63
CA GLN A 109 -2.57 0.99 1.84
C GLN A 109 -3.44 0.77 3.08
N ALA A 110 -4.52 1.53 3.22
CA ALA A 110 -5.46 1.36 4.33
C ALA A 110 -6.06 -0.05 4.35
N ARG A 111 -6.49 -0.56 3.20
CA ARG A 111 -7.09 -1.90 3.06
C ARG A 111 -6.11 -3.02 3.39
N PHE A 112 -4.87 -2.91 2.93
CA PHE A 112 -3.87 -3.96 3.08
C PHE A 112 -3.03 -3.85 4.35
N SER A 113 -2.99 -2.70 5.04
CA SER A 113 -2.18 -2.52 6.26
C SER A 113 -2.58 -3.44 7.41
N SER A 114 -3.88 -3.58 7.70
CA SER A 114 -4.38 -4.46 8.76
C SER A 114 -4.23 -5.93 8.37
N THR A 115 -4.59 -6.27 7.13
CA THR A 115 -4.45 -7.62 6.56
C THR A 115 -2.99 -8.09 6.54
N SER A 116 -2.06 -7.18 6.21
CA SER A 116 -0.62 -7.44 6.25
C SER A 116 -0.15 -7.74 7.67
N ARG A 117 -0.54 -6.93 8.66
CA ARG A 117 -0.22 -7.20 10.07
C ARG A 117 -0.79 -8.53 10.57
N SER A 118 -2.05 -8.83 10.26
CA SER A 118 -2.66 -10.12 10.65
C SER A 118 -2.01 -11.29 9.93
N ARG A 119 -1.62 -11.13 8.66
CA ARG A 119 -0.91 -12.15 7.88
C ARG A 119 0.47 -12.42 8.46
N VAL A 120 1.22 -11.39 8.83
CA VAL A 120 2.52 -11.52 9.51
C VAL A 120 2.34 -12.26 10.84
N ALA A 121 1.37 -11.87 11.66
CA ALA A 121 1.10 -12.54 12.94
C ALA A 121 0.71 -14.01 12.75
N PHE A 122 -0.11 -14.30 11.73
CA PHE A 122 -0.49 -15.66 11.36
C PHE A 122 0.73 -16.50 10.94
N LEU A 123 1.58 -15.97 10.05
CA LEU A 123 2.78 -16.66 9.57
C LEU A 123 3.76 -16.93 10.71
N LYS A 124 3.99 -15.96 11.60
CA LYS A 124 4.82 -16.16 12.81
C LYS A 124 4.28 -17.29 13.67
N ARG A 125 2.96 -17.32 13.90
CA ARG A 125 2.33 -18.38 14.68
C ARG A 125 2.47 -19.74 14.00
N GLN A 126 2.24 -19.82 12.68
CA GLN A 126 2.41 -21.06 11.92
C GLN A 126 3.83 -21.60 12.05
N LEU A 127 4.84 -20.73 11.92
CA LEU A 127 6.24 -21.11 12.08
C LEU A 127 6.56 -21.60 13.50
N GLN A 128 6.09 -20.89 14.53
CA GLN A 128 6.32 -21.25 15.93
C GLN A 128 5.64 -22.56 16.35
N THR A 129 4.51 -22.90 15.73
CA THR A 129 3.75 -24.11 16.05
C THR A 129 3.91 -25.21 15.00
N ILE A 130 4.88 -25.07 14.08
CA ILE A 130 5.06 -26.05 13.00
C ILE A 130 5.56 -27.36 13.59
N SER A 131 4.95 -28.47 13.20
CA SER A 131 5.38 -29.81 13.57
C SER A 131 5.50 -30.70 12.35
N GLN A 132 6.46 -31.62 12.35
CA GLN A 132 6.64 -32.61 11.30
C GLN A 132 5.37 -33.46 11.10
N GLY A 133 4.62 -33.75 12.16
CA GLY A 133 3.34 -34.48 12.08
C GLY A 133 3.51 -35.84 11.40
N ASN A 134 2.71 -36.15 10.37
CA ASN A 134 2.87 -37.38 9.57
C ASN A 134 3.75 -37.18 8.32
N ARG A 135 4.27 -35.98 8.09
CA ARG A 135 5.06 -35.65 6.89
C ARG A 135 6.46 -36.25 6.95
N ASN A 136 7.11 -36.34 5.78
CA ASN A 136 8.53 -36.62 5.69
C ASN A 136 9.34 -35.39 6.18
N CYS A 137 10.63 -35.57 6.47
CA CYS A 137 11.47 -34.50 7.02
C CYS A 137 11.68 -33.33 6.05
N LEU A 138 11.96 -33.66 4.78
CA LEU A 138 12.25 -32.67 3.74
C LEU A 138 11.07 -31.71 3.52
N SER A 139 9.87 -32.24 3.31
CA SER A 139 8.66 -31.44 3.12
C SER A 139 8.31 -30.59 4.34
N TYR A 140 8.69 -31.03 5.55
CA TYR A 140 8.53 -30.24 6.77
C TYR A 140 9.50 -29.04 6.79
N ILE A 141 10.77 -29.26 6.46
CA ILE A 141 11.79 -28.20 6.40
C ILE A 141 11.45 -27.19 5.29
N GLU A 142 11.02 -27.67 4.13
CA GLU A 142 10.57 -26.80 3.02
C GLU A 142 9.39 -25.91 3.43
N GLU A 143 8.41 -26.44 4.16
CA GLU A 143 7.27 -25.67 4.64
C GLU A 143 7.68 -24.59 5.66
N ALA A 144 8.60 -24.91 6.57
CA ALA A 144 9.15 -23.94 7.51
C ALA A 144 9.95 -22.83 6.78
N LYS A 145 10.79 -23.20 5.81
CA LYS A 145 11.52 -22.25 4.95
C LYS A 145 10.55 -21.34 4.21
N LEU A 146 9.47 -21.89 3.64
CA LEU A 146 8.44 -21.11 2.96
C LEU A 146 7.79 -20.07 3.88
N PHE A 147 7.52 -20.39 5.15
CA PHE A 147 7.01 -19.40 6.10
C PHE A 147 8.05 -18.32 6.44
N SER A 148 9.32 -18.71 6.61
CA SER A 148 10.43 -17.77 6.83
C SER A 148 10.60 -16.80 5.65
N ASP A 149 10.57 -17.32 4.42
CA ASP A 149 10.69 -16.53 3.18
C ASP A 149 9.52 -15.55 3.04
N GLN A 150 8.28 -15.99 3.34
CA GLN A 150 7.12 -15.11 3.32
C GLN A 150 7.20 -14.00 4.38
N LEU A 151 7.77 -14.28 5.55
CA LEU A 151 8.01 -13.30 6.60
C LEU A 151 9.11 -12.30 6.20
N SER A 152 10.19 -12.78 5.58
CA SER A 152 11.25 -11.96 5.02
C SER A 152 10.72 -11.01 3.93
N ALA A 153 9.93 -11.52 2.99
CA ALA A 153 9.26 -10.73 1.95
C ALA A 153 8.31 -9.67 2.52
N ALA A 154 7.74 -9.91 3.71
CA ALA A 154 6.91 -8.94 4.43
C ALA A 154 7.73 -7.94 5.29
N GLY A 155 9.06 -7.93 5.18
CA GLY A 155 9.96 -7.05 5.93
C GLY A 155 10.13 -7.45 7.40
N LYS A 156 9.88 -8.72 7.74
CA LYS A 156 10.00 -9.28 9.08
C LYS A 156 10.82 -10.58 9.05
N PRO A 157 12.12 -10.51 8.67
CA PRO A 157 12.96 -11.70 8.63
C PRO A 157 13.02 -12.39 10.00
N VAL A 158 13.13 -13.71 9.97
CA VAL A 158 13.30 -14.55 11.16
C VAL A 158 14.80 -14.78 11.34
N ASP A 159 15.27 -14.70 12.58
CA ASP A 159 16.65 -15.03 12.90
C ASP A 159 16.93 -16.51 12.60
N GLU A 160 18.13 -16.82 12.13
CA GLU A 160 18.50 -18.18 11.72
C GLU A 160 18.48 -19.15 12.91
N GLN A 161 18.93 -18.72 14.09
CA GLN A 161 18.93 -19.54 15.30
C GLN A 161 17.51 -19.76 15.82
N ASP A 162 16.65 -18.75 15.72
CA ASP A 162 15.22 -18.90 16.00
C ASP A 162 14.57 -19.91 15.05
N LEU A 163 14.88 -19.84 13.76
CA LEU A 163 14.36 -20.77 12.75
C LEU A 163 14.79 -22.21 13.05
N ILE A 164 16.07 -22.43 13.36
CA ILE A 164 16.62 -23.74 13.76
C ILE A 164 15.92 -24.25 15.02
N SER A 165 15.75 -23.40 16.03
CA SER A 165 15.04 -23.74 17.28
C SER A 165 13.60 -24.19 17.01
N TYR A 166 12.85 -23.46 16.17
CA TYR A 166 11.49 -23.84 15.79
C TYR A 166 11.48 -25.19 15.04
N LEU A 167 12.42 -25.41 14.13
CA LEU A 167 12.57 -26.67 13.40
C LEU A 167 12.84 -27.86 14.34
N LEU A 168 13.79 -27.72 15.26
CA LEU A 168 14.14 -28.77 16.21
C LEU A 168 12.96 -29.11 17.13
N SER A 169 12.20 -28.09 17.56
CA SER A 169 11.04 -28.27 18.44
C SER A 169 9.89 -29.03 17.77
N GLY A 170 9.79 -28.97 16.44
CA GLY A 170 8.71 -29.58 15.67
C GLY A 170 9.02 -30.98 15.12
N LEU A 171 10.27 -31.44 15.20
CA LEU A 171 10.69 -32.76 14.69
C LEU A 171 10.05 -33.92 15.48
N LYS A 172 9.87 -35.06 14.80
CA LYS A 172 9.38 -36.29 15.43
C LYS A 172 10.33 -36.80 16.52
N PRO A 173 9.82 -37.49 17.56
CA PRO A 173 10.65 -38.07 18.62
C PRO A 173 11.75 -39.03 18.13
N GLN A 174 11.58 -39.65 16.96
CA GLN A 174 12.60 -40.51 16.35
C GLN A 174 13.92 -39.79 16.05
N PHE A 175 13.89 -38.45 15.92
CA PHE A 175 15.07 -37.61 15.69
C PHE A 175 15.67 -37.07 17.00
N MET A 176 15.19 -37.49 18.17
CA MET A 176 15.73 -37.04 19.47
C MET A 176 17.25 -37.24 19.60
N PRO A 177 17.86 -38.37 19.16
CA PRO A 177 19.31 -38.52 19.20
C PRO A 177 20.07 -37.48 18.36
N PHE A 178 19.48 -37.05 17.25
CA PHE A 178 20.02 -35.97 16.44
C PHE A 178 19.84 -34.61 17.13
N ILE A 179 18.65 -34.33 17.67
CA ILE A 179 18.37 -33.07 18.40
C ILE A 179 19.35 -32.90 19.58
N THR A 180 19.61 -33.95 20.35
CA THR A 180 20.55 -33.88 21.48
C THR A 180 21.99 -33.70 21.04
N ALA A 181 22.43 -34.41 19.99
CA ALA A 181 23.76 -34.24 19.41
C ALA A 181 23.96 -32.83 18.85
N PHE A 182 22.98 -32.32 18.11
CA PHE A 182 22.99 -30.96 17.56
C PHE A 182 23.04 -29.92 18.68
N THR A 183 22.16 -30.02 19.68
CA THR A 183 22.12 -29.08 20.82
C THR A 183 23.44 -29.10 21.60
N PHE A 184 24.11 -30.25 21.67
CA PHE A 184 25.43 -30.35 22.28
C PHE A 184 26.51 -29.69 21.42
N ALA A 185 26.50 -29.92 20.11
CA ALA A 185 27.46 -29.32 19.16
C ALA A 185 27.31 -27.80 19.08
N THR A 186 26.09 -27.28 19.15
CA THR A 186 25.83 -25.83 19.09
C THR A 186 26.06 -25.08 20.40
N ARG A 187 26.50 -25.76 21.48
CA ARG A 187 26.90 -25.07 22.73
C ARG A 187 28.15 -24.22 22.57
N GLU A 188 29.08 -24.62 21.70
CA GLU A 188 30.39 -23.99 21.57
C GLU A 188 30.57 -23.29 20.21
N THR A 189 29.80 -23.65 19.19
CA THR A 189 29.86 -23.08 17.83
C THR A 189 28.46 -22.93 17.23
N GLU A 190 28.12 -21.73 16.76
CA GLU A 190 26.88 -21.51 15.99
C GLU A 190 26.97 -22.26 14.64
N LEU A 191 25.99 -23.13 14.37
CA LEU A 191 25.85 -23.84 13.10
C LEU A 191 24.82 -23.12 12.22
N SER A 192 25.06 -23.10 10.92
CA SER A 192 24.13 -22.52 9.95
C SER A 192 23.07 -23.54 9.53
N LEU A 193 21.94 -23.06 9.02
CA LEU A 193 20.89 -23.83 8.39
C LEU A 193 21.40 -24.67 7.20
N ASP A 194 22.51 -24.28 6.57
CA ASP A 194 23.15 -25.03 5.50
C ASP A 194 23.91 -26.26 6.00
N ASP A 195 24.25 -26.31 7.29
CA ASP A 195 24.84 -27.49 7.96
C ASP A 195 23.77 -28.51 8.42
N PHE A 196 22.49 -28.20 8.21
CA PHE A 196 21.30 -28.94 8.66
C PHE A 196 20.75 -29.88 7.58
#